data_AF-A0A8H6Y2S3-F1
#
_entry.id   AF-A0A8H6Y2S3-F1
#
_cell.length_a   1.000
_cell.length_b   1.000
_cell.length_c   1.000
_cell.angle_alpha   90.00
_cell.angle_beta   90.00
_cell.angle_gamma   90.00
#
_symmetry.space_group_name_H-M   'P 1'
#
loop_
_entity.id
_entity.type
_entity.pdbx_description
1 polymer ?
#
loop_
_entity_poly.entity_id
_entity_poly.type
_entity_poly.pdbx_seq_one_letter_code
_entity_poly.pdbx_strand_id
1 'polypeptide(L)'
;MADDSDNEELEYTCPSKSGQGNRKLRALFGRRWTHNEQLGVYSCGVVAGRATFFGSEAPNGVVEFWMKLFPTQASLPHVFWHHNNCSIVKMLRNDPDDS
;
A
#
# COMPACT_ATOMS: atom_id res chain seq x y z
N MET A 1 56.28 2.50 28.00
CA MET A 1 55.65 3.82 28.18
C MET A 1 54.37 3.81 27.38
N ALA A 2 53.24 3.86 28.06
CA ALA A 2 51.92 4.06 27.46
C ALA A 2 51.76 5.53 27.05
N ASP A 3 51.08 5.78 25.94
CA ASP A 3 50.38 7.04 25.67
C ASP A 3 49.18 6.71 24.77
N ASP A 4 48.16 6.09 25.38
CA ASP A 4 46.80 6.07 24.86
C ASP A 4 46.23 7.45 25.19
N SER A 5 46.25 8.35 24.21
CA SER A 5 45.61 9.67 24.30
C SER A 5 44.09 9.49 24.20
N ASP A 6 43.43 9.48 25.36
CA ASP A 6 41.97 9.48 25.53
C ASP A 6 41.34 10.70 24.84
N ASN A 7 40.60 10.46 23.76
CA ASN A 7 39.72 11.45 23.15
C ASN A 7 38.43 11.55 23.99
N GLU A 8 38.46 12.36 25.05
CA GLU A 8 37.27 12.71 25.82
C GLU A 8 36.30 13.52 24.93
N GLU A 9 35.27 12.86 24.39
CA GLU A 9 34.06 13.53 23.92
C GLU A 9 33.42 14.24 25.12
N LEU A 10 33.66 15.54 25.24
CA LEU A 10 32.96 16.40 26.18
C LEU A 10 31.47 16.42 25.83
N GLU A 11 30.67 15.57 26.50
CA GLU A 11 29.21 15.65 26.49
C GLU A 11 28.79 17.03 27.03
N TYR A 12 28.54 17.97 26.14
CA TYR A 12 27.94 19.26 26.49
C TYR A 12 26.46 19.04 26.83
N THR A 13 26.18 18.66 28.08
CA THR A 13 24.82 18.59 28.58
C THR A 13 24.32 19.99 28.89
N CYS A 14 23.53 20.59 27.97
CA CYS A 14 22.76 21.78 28.28
C CYS A 14 21.78 21.45 29.42
N PRO A 15 21.88 22.06 30.63
CA PRO A 15 21.03 21.73 31.77
C PRO A 15 19.55 22.08 31.54
N SER A 16 19.24 22.84 30.50
CA SER A 16 17.90 23.28 30.10
C SER A 16 17.16 22.32 29.18
N LYS A 17 17.79 21.23 28.72
CA LYS A 17 17.15 20.28 27.80
C LYS A 17 16.78 19.01 28.56
N SER A 18 15.50 18.83 28.87
CA SER A 18 15.04 17.59 29.49
C SER A 18 15.36 16.40 28.58
N GLY A 19 15.95 15.33 29.15
CA GLY A 19 16.34 14.12 28.40
C GLY A 19 15.16 13.40 27.72
N GLN A 20 13.92 13.75 28.10
CA GLN A 20 12.71 13.19 27.51
C GLN A 20 12.39 13.75 26.11
N GLY A 21 12.97 14.90 25.72
CA GLY A 21 12.74 15.50 24.40
C GLY A 21 11.27 15.90 24.12
N ASN A 22 11.05 16.93 23.30
CA ASN A 22 9.69 17.36 22.92
C ASN A 22 9.05 16.46 21.84
N ARG A 23 9.30 15.14 21.88
CA ARG A 23 8.76 14.22 20.88
C ARG A 23 7.33 13.83 21.26
N LYS A 24 6.37 14.59 20.74
CA LYS A 24 4.96 14.18 20.77
C LYS A 24 4.79 12.97 19.86
N LEU A 25 4.50 11.81 20.43
CA LEU A 25 4.07 10.63 19.67
C LEU A 25 2.82 11.02 18.86
N ARG A 26 2.95 11.09 17.55
CA ARG A 26 1.83 11.25 16.63
C ARG A 26 1.63 9.93 15.91
N ALA A 27 0.44 9.37 16.00
CA ALA A 27 0.06 8.27 15.14
C ALA A 27 -0.04 8.80 13.70
N LEU A 28 0.78 8.25 12.81
CA LEU A 28 0.75 8.56 11.38
C LEU A 28 -0.26 7.62 10.70
N PHE A 29 -1.54 7.98 10.73
CA PHE A 29 -2.58 7.24 9.98
C PHE A 29 -2.59 7.56 8.48
N GLY A 30 -1.59 8.30 7.98
CA GLY A 30 -1.45 8.60 6.57
C GLY A 30 -0.99 7.39 5.78
N ARG A 31 -1.70 7.04 4.70
CA ARG A 31 -1.26 6.02 3.75
C ARG A 31 -0.31 6.67 2.73
N ARG A 32 0.92 6.16 2.59
CA ARG A 32 1.76 6.49 1.43
C ARG A 32 1.14 5.79 0.23
N TRP A 33 0.48 6.55 -0.64
CA TRP A 33 0.10 6.09 -1.97
C TRP A 33 1.38 5.90 -2.77
N THR A 34 1.73 4.66 -3.04
CA THR A 34 2.64 4.38 -4.14
C THR A 34 1.83 4.43 -5.43
N HIS A 35 2.41 4.92 -6.53
CA HIS A 35 1.73 5.04 -7.84
C HIS A 35 1.14 3.72 -8.35
N ASN A 36 1.55 2.60 -7.74
CA ASN A 36 1.29 1.26 -8.22
C ASN A 36 0.29 0.52 -7.34
N GLU A 37 -0.48 1.22 -6.49
CA GLU A 37 -1.48 0.61 -5.63
C GLU A 37 -2.88 0.68 -6.23
N GLN A 38 -3.52 -0.47 -6.36
CA GLN A 38 -4.94 -0.56 -6.65
C GLN A 38 -5.73 -0.72 -5.36
N LEU A 39 -6.82 0.02 -5.25
CA LEU A 39 -7.76 -0.07 -4.14
C LEU A 39 -9.12 -0.54 -4.64
N GLY A 40 -9.63 -1.62 -4.04
CA GLY A 40 -11.00 -2.07 -4.22
C GLY A 40 -11.88 -1.46 -3.13
N VAL A 41 -12.92 -0.73 -3.52
CA VAL A 41 -13.87 -0.08 -2.60
C VAL A 41 -15.28 -0.45 -3.02
N TYR A 42 -16.09 -0.89 -2.07
CA TYR A 42 -17.52 -1.09 -2.30
C TYR A 42 -18.22 0.25 -2.55
N SER A 43 -19.39 0.23 -3.18
CA SER A 43 -20.19 1.44 -3.41
C SER A 43 -20.58 2.19 -2.13
N CYS A 44 -20.60 1.51 -0.98
CA CYS A 44 -20.81 2.11 0.34
C CYS A 44 -19.57 2.78 0.95
N GLY A 45 -18.43 2.80 0.24
CA GLY A 45 -17.17 3.40 0.69
C GLY A 45 -16.30 2.50 1.57
N VAL A 46 -16.76 1.28 1.89
CA VAL A 46 -15.95 0.31 2.62
C VAL A 46 -14.85 -0.23 1.71
N VAL A 47 -13.61 -0.22 2.21
CA VAL A 47 -12.46 -0.80 1.49
C VAL A 47 -12.60 -2.32 1.50
N ALA A 48 -12.74 -2.92 0.32
CA ALA A 48 -12.80 -4.37 0.14
C ALA A 48 -11.39 -4.98 0.21
N GLY A 49 -10.40 -4.33 -0.42
CA GLY A 49 -9.04 -4.83 -0.47
C GLY A 49 -8.07 -3.87 -1.16
N ARG A 50 -6.77 -4.19 -1.08
CA ARG A 50 -5.67 -3.43 -1.67
C ARG A 50 -4.65 -4.39 -2.27
N ALA A 51 -4.09 -4.03 -3.42
CA ALA A 51 -2.99 -4.75 -4.04
C ALA A 51 -1.96 -3.77 -4.60
N THR A 52 -0.70 -4.20 -4.65
CA THR A 52 0.40 -3.45 -5.27
C THR A 52 0.81 -4.15 -6.56
N PHE A 53 0.81 -3.39 -7.66
CA PHE A 53 1.10 -3.85 -9.01
C PHE A 53 2.52 -3.44 -9.40
N PHE A 54 3.52 -4.28 -9.08
CA PHE A 54 4.89 -4.02 -9.51
C PHE A 54 5.06 -4.32 -11.02
N GLY A 55 4.78 -3.34 -11.88
CA GLY A 55 4.88 -3.49 -13.34
C GLY A 55 3.75 -4.30 -13.99
N SER A 56 2.74 -4.71 -13.20
CA SER A 56 1.58 -5.51 -13.63
C SER A 56 0.28 -4.71 -13.69
N GLU A 57 0.35 -3.39 -13.94
CA GLU A 57 -0.82 -2.50 -14.08
C GLU A 57 -1.74 -2.87 -15.28
N ALA A 58 -1.37 -3.89 -16.04
CA ALA A 58 -2.15 -4.43 -17.13
C ALA A 58 -3.51 -5.00 -16.65
N PRO A 59 -4.53 -5.02 -17.52
CA PRO A 59 -5.86 -5.58 -17.23
C PRO A 59 -5.86 -6.97 -16.56
N ASN A 60 -4.94 -7.85 -16.95
CA ASN A 60 -4.81 -9.20 -16.37
C ASN A 60 -4.57 -9.15 -14.86
N GLY A 61 -3.65 -8.29 -14.42
CA GLY A 61 -3.33 -8.17 -13.00
C GLY A 61 -4.52 -7.70 -12.18
N VAL A 62 -5.31 -6.78 -12.73
CA VAL A 62 -6.55 -6.29 -12.08
C VAL A 62 -7.56 -7.42 -11.92
N VAL A 63 -7.73 -8.27 -12.92
CA VAL A 63 -8.64 -9.42 -12.85
C VAL A 63 -8.13 -10.47 -11.86
N GLU A 64 -6.83 -10.77 -11.83
CA GLU A 64 -6.26 -11.65 -10.80
C GLU A 64 -6.49 -11.11 -9.39
N PHE A 65 -6.36 -9.79 -9.20
CA PHE A 65 -6.68 -9.15 -7.93
C PHE A 65 -8.16 -9.31 -7.57
N TRP A 66 -9.08 -9.13 -8.53
CA TRP A 66 -10.50 -9.34 -8.29
C TRP A 66 -10.85 -10.78 -7.97
N MET A 67 -10.27 -11.75 -8.66
CA MET A 67 -10.47 -13.18 -8.38
C MET A 67 -9.99 -13.56 -6.96
N LYS A 68 -8.89 -12.95 -6.51
CA LYS A 68 -8.41 -13.13 -5.11
C LYS A 68 -9.31 -12.42 -4.10
N LEU A 69 -9.86 -11.26 -4.47
CA LEU A 69 -10.71 -10.45 -3.61
C LEU A 69 -12.12 -11.05 -3.45
N PHE A 70 -12.63 -11.69 -4.51
CA PHE A 70 -13.95 -12.30 -4.58
C PHE A 70 -13.82 -13.75 -5.04
N PRO A 71 -13.30 -14.65 -4.19
CA PRO A 71 -12.93 -16.01 -4.58
C PRO A 71 -14.12 -16.93 -4.89
N THR A 72 -15.34 -16.48 -4.61
CA THR A 72 -16.56 -17.27 -4.84
C THR A 72 -17.59 -16.44 -5.59
N GLN A 73 -18.47 -17.12 -6.33
CA GLN A 73 -19.58 -16.45 -7.04
C GLN A 73 -20.48 -15.67 -6.08
N ALA A 74 -20.70 -16.17 -4.85
CA ALA A 74 -21.49 -15.51 -3.82
C ALA A 74 -20.83 -14.20 -3.31
N SER A 75 -19.50 -14.10 -3.38
CA SER A 75 -18.78 -12.89 -3.01
C SER A 75 -18.69 -11.85 -4.14
N LEU A 76 -18.97 -12.25 -5.39
CA LEU A 76 -18.78 -11.40 -6.56
C LEU A 76 -19.85 -10.29 -6.64
N PRO A 77 -19.44 -9.01 -6.69
CA PRO A 77 -20.35 -7.90 -7.00
C PRO A 77 -20.99 -8.04 -8.38
N HIS A 78 -22.26 -7.66 -8.49
CA HIS A 78 -22.97 -7.62 -9.78
C HIS A 78 -22.42 -6.57 -10.74
N VAL A 79 -21.78 -5.52 -10.22
CA VAL A 79 -21.24 -4.41 -11.00
C VAL A 79 -19.85 -4.07 -10.49
N PHE A 80 -18.91 -3.93 -11.42
CA PHE A 80 -17.56 -3.43 -11.18
C PHE A 80 -17.30 -2.14 -11.93
N TRP A 81 -16.61 -1.20 -11.27
CA TRP A 81 -16.11 0.01 -11.89
C TRP A 81 -14.59 0.05 -11.81
N HIS A 82 -13.97 0.20 -12.97
CA HIS A 82 -12.54 0.39 -13.12
C HIS A 82 -12.27 1.59 -14.04
N HIS A 83 -11.17 2.31 -13.77
CA HIS A 83 -10.81 3.50 -14.55
C HIS A 83 -10.59 3.18 -16.04
N ASN A 84 -10.18 1.95 -16.36
CA ASN A 84 -10.04 1.44 -17.72
C ASN A 84 -10.97 0.24 -17.98
N ASN A 85 -12.28 0.47 -17.91
CA ASN A 85 -13.29 -0.56 -18.16
C ASN A 85 -13.21 -1.14 -19.59
N CYS A 86 -12.93 -0.31 -20.59
CA CYS A 86 -12.91 -0.76 -21.98
C CYS A 86 -11.86 -1.83 -22.24
N SER A 87 -10.63 -1.64 -21.73
CA SER A 87 -9.58 -2.65 -21.87
C SER A 87 -9.89 -3.93 -21.09
N ILE A 88 -10.46 -3.81 -19.89
CA ILE A 88 -10.89 -4.97 -19.07
C ILE A 88 -11.96 -5.77 -19.81
N VAL A 89 -13.02 -5.12 -20.30
CA VAL A 89 -14.11 -5.80 -21.02
C VAL A 89 -13.60 -6.45 -22.31
N LYS A 90 -12.71 -5.78 -23.05
CA LYS A 90 -12.10 -6.36 -24.26
C LYS A 90 -11.29 -7.62 -23.93
N MET A 91 -10.54 -7.61 -22.82
CA MET A 91 -9.77 -8.75 -22.36
C MET A 91 -10.69 -9.91 -21.96
N LEU A 92 -11.68 -9.66 -21.11
CA LEU A 92 -12.62 -10.67 -20.62
C LEU A 92 -13.41 -11.34 -21.77
N ARG A 93 -13.82 -10.57 -22.79
CA ARG A 93 -14.53 -11.13 -23.95
C ARG A 93 -13.65 -11.97 -24.88
N ASN A 94 -12.34 -11.84 -24.77
CA ASN A 94 -11.36 -12.58 -25.57
C ASN A 94 -10.77 -13.76 -24.79
N ASP A 95 -11.20 -13.99 -23.55
CA ASP A 95 -10.70 -15.07 -22.71
C ASP A 95 -11.24 -16.42 -23.24
N PRO A 96 -10.37 -17.39 -23.60
CA PRO A 96 -10.80 -18.64 -24.24
C PRO A 96 -11.54 -19.61 -23.30
N ASP A 97 -11.46 -19.40 -21.97
CA ASP A 97 -12.13 -20.22 -20.96
C ASP A 97 -13.65 -19.93 -20.84
N ASP A 98 -14.18 -18.98 -21.63
CA ASP A 98 -15.61 -18.64 -21.73
C ASP A 98 -16.33 -19.35 -22.91
N SER A 99 -15.71 -20.37 -23.53
CA SER A 99 -16.26 -21.15 -24.66
C SER A 99 -16.69 -22.57 -24.32
#